data_AF-A0A242PE60-F1
#
_entry.id   AF-A0A242PE60-F1
#
_cell.length_a   1.000
_cell.length_b   1.000
_cell.length_c   1.000
_cell.angle_alpha   90.00
_cell.angle_beta   90.00
_cell.angle_gamma   90.00
#
_symmetry.space_group_name_H-M   'P 1'
#
loop_
_entity.id
_entity.type
_entity.pdbx_description
1 polymer ?
#
loop_
_entity_poly.entity_id
_entity_poly.type
_entity_poly.pdbx_seq_one_letter_code
_entity_poly.pdbx_strand_id
1 'polypeptide(L)'
;MNIEEKLKLSQQSDCIYFFRERMFAQVYGVSLYLATTKLNLNLKVYCQQYKKLNNKKVLKAGISIPKLIGLFSDQLIPQSYGYQLKWNLQVDLTKFIKWQKLQFTAIEQLEMVSVNSNIAYPTSNHLSTRKDEAHLVTNAKRNRI
;
A
#
# COMPACT_ATOMS: atom_id res chain seq x y z
N MET A 1 -19.04 2.81 -10.48
CA MET A 1 -18.91 3.90 -9.49
C MET A 1 -17.54 4.53 -9.58
N ASN A 2 -17.49 5.85 -9.78
CA ASN A 2 -16.24 6.60 -9.87
C ASN A 2 -15.66 6.89 -8.47
N ILE A 3 -14.46 7.47 -8.38
CA ILE A 3 -13.81 7.73 -7.09
C ILE A 3 -14.49 8.86 -6.29
N GLU A 4 -15.06 9.86 -6.94
CA GLU A 4 -15.74 10.98 -6.27
C GLU A 4 -16.97 10.48 -5.51
N GLU A 5 -17.77 9.64 -6.16
CA GLU A 5 -18.94 8.99 -5.58
C GLU A 5 -18.56 8.08 -4.41
N LYS A 6 -17.50 7.27 -4.56
CA LYS A 6 -16.98 6.41 -3.48
C LYS A 6 -16.56 7.24 -2.27
N LEU A 7 -15.83 8.34 -2.50
CA LEU A 7 -15.40 9.22 -1.43
C LEU A 7 -16.59 9.86 -0.74
N LYS A 8 -17.55 10.40 -1.48
CA LYS A 8 -18.76 11.00 -0.93
C LYS A 8 -19.53 10.04 -0.02
N LEU A 9 -19.78 8.81 -0.49
CA LEU A 9 -20.45 7.80 0.33
C LEU A 9 -19.61 7.41 1.55
N SER A 10 -18.30 7.20 1.38
CA SER A 10 -17.41 6.77 2.47
C SER A 10 -17.22 7.81 3.58
N GLN A 11 -17.67 9.04 3.39
CA GLN A 11 -17.69 10.08 4.43
C GLN A 11 -18.96 10.04 5.29
N GLN A 12 -20.00 9.34 4.83
CA GLN A 12 -21.21 9.16 5.64
C GLN A 12 -20.90 8.23 6.82
N SER A 13 -21.54 8.51 7.96
CA SER A 13 -21.34 7.79 9.23
C SER A 13 -22.46 6.80 9.55
N ASP A 14 -23.35 6.54 8.61
CA ASP A 14 -24.49 5.62 8.72
C ASP A 14 -24.10 4.18 8.39
N CYS A 15 -23.11 3.99 7.51
CA CYS A 15 -22.60 2.69 7.13
C CYS A 15 -21.08 2.69 6.96
N ILE A 16 -20.50 1.49 7.02
CA ILE A 16 -19.16 1.22 6.53
C ILE A 16 -19.30 0.66 5.12
N TYR A 17 -18.81 1.41 4.13
CA TYR A 17 -18.92 1.07 2.72
C TYR A 17 -17.68 0.33 2.23
N PHE A 18 -17.88 -0.85 1.66
CA PHE A 18 -16.85 -1.69 1.06
C PHE A 18 -17.08 -1.75 -0.45
N PHE A 19 -16.27 -1.05 -1.24
CA PHE A 19 -16.43 -0.95 -2.69
C PHE A 19 -15.72 -2.09 -3.41
N ARG A 20 -16.46 -2.89 -4.16
CA ARG A 20 -15.90 -4.01 -4.91
C ARG A 20 -14.96 -3.51 -6.01
N GLU A 21 -13.72 -3.98 -5.96
CA GLU A 21 -12.71 -3.84 -7.01
C GLU A 21 -12.11 -5.22 -7.29
N ARG A 22 -12.63 -5.88 -8.32
CA ARG A 22 -12.31 -7.27 -8.68
C ARG A 22 -12.58 -8.24 -7.51
N MET A 23 -11.51 -8.79 -6.91
CA MET A 23 -11.55 -9.78 -5.83
C MET A 23 -11.45 -9.16 -4.42
N PHE A 24 -11.27 -7.84 -4.35
CA PHE A 24 -11.12 -7.11 -3.09
C PHE A 24 -12.26 -6.12 -2.91
N ALA A 25 -12.56 -5.80 -1.67
CA ALA A 25 -13.40 -4.69 -1.31
C ALA A 25 -12.52 -3.56 -0.73
N GLN A 26 -12.52 -2.41 -1.40
CA GLN A 26 -11.77 -1.23 -1.01
C GLN A 26 -12.58 -0.36 -0.06
N VAL A 27 -11.90 0.28 0.88
CA VAL A 27 -12.50 1.14 1.90
C VAL A 27 -11.75 2.46 1.97
N TYR A 28 -12.47 3.57 2.13
CA TYR A 28 -11.95 4.94 2.12
C TYR A 28 -12.55 5.77 3.27
N GLY A 29 -12.02 6.98 3.50
CA GLY A 29 -12.68 8.00 4.32
C GLY A 29 -13.02 7.55 5.75
N VAL A 30 -14.20 7.95 6.22
CA VAL A 30 -14.74 7.55 7.52
C VAL A 30 -14.96 6.04 7.59
N SER A 31 -15.42 5.40 6.52
CA SER A 31 -15.53 3.93 6.48
C SER A 31 -14.20 3.24 6.76
N LEU A 32 -13.07 3.75 6.26
CA LEU A 32 -11.75 3.19 6.50
C LEU A 32 -11.32 3.38 7.96
N TYR A 33 -11.58 4.55 8.52
CA TYR A 33 -11.34 4.81 9.93
C TYR A 33 -12.14 3.86 10.83
N LEU A 34 -13.43 3.66 10.54
CA LEU A 34 -14.28 2.74 11.30
C LEU A 34 -13.83 1.29 11.15
N ALA A 35 -13.51 0.87 9.92
CA ALA A 35 -13.00 -0.47 9.64
C ALA A 35 -11.72 -0.78 10.43
N THR A 36 -10.79 0.18 10.50
CA THR A 36 -9.50 -0.02 11.18
C THR A 36 -9.58 0.14 12.69
N THR A 37 -10.36 1.10 13.20
CA THR A 37 -10.35 1.45 14.63
C THR A 37 -11.51 0.90 15.44
N LYS A 38 -12.65 0.61 14.81
CA LYS A 38 -13.86 0.12 15.49
C LYS A 38 -14.13 -1.34 15.22
N LEU A 39 -14.02 -1.76 13.96
CA LEU A 39 -14.09 -3.18 13.60
C LEU A 39 -12.77 -3.91 13.85
N ASN A 40 -11.70 -3.18 14.17
CA ASN A 40 -10.35 -3.70 14.40
C ASN A 40 -9.86 -4.61 13.24
N LEU A 41 -10.24 -4.29 12.01
CA LEU A 41 -9.77 -5.02 10.85
C LEU A 41 -8.29 -4.71 10.65
N ASN A 42 -7.47 -5.76 10.64
CA ASN A 42 -6.05 -5.67 10.28
C ASN A 42 -5.92 -5.37 8.78
N LEU A 43 -6.07 -4.10 8.43
CA LEU A 43 -5.98 -3.57 7.08
C LEU A 43 -4.70 -2.75 6.96
N LYS A 44 -3.90 -3.05 5.94
CA LYS A 44 -2.79 -2.18 5.59
C LYS A 44 -3.34 -0.94 4.87
N VAL A 45 -3.13 0.23 5.47
CA VAL A 45 -3.55 1.52 4.91
C VAL A 45 -2.48 2.01 3.93
N TYR A 46 -2.91 2.50 2.78
CA TYR A 46 -2.04 3.04 1.74
C TYR A 46 -2.57 4.39 1.28
N CYS A 47 -1.67 5.21 0.74
CA CYS A 47 -2.02 6.45 0.08
C CYS A 47 -1.99 6.25 -1.44
N GLN A 48 -3.04 6.69 -2.12
CA GLN A 48 -3.07 6.72 -3.58
C GLN A 48 -3.39 8.14 -4.05
N GLN A 49 -2.63 8.60 -5.05
CA GLN A 49 -2.89 9.86 -5.73
C GLN A 49 -3.84 9.64 -6.91
N TYR A 50 -4.90 10.43 -6.98
CA TYR A 50 -5.89 10.33 -8.06
C TYR A 50 -5.82 11.54 -8.98
N LYS A 51 -5.40 11.33 -10.24
CA LYS A 51 -5.30 12.38 -11.27
C LYS A 51 -6.62 13.13 -11.47
N LYS A 52 -7.74 12.39 -11.51
CA LYS A 52 -9.09 12.93 -11.67
C LYS A 52 -9.56 13.81 -10.50
N LEU A 53 -8.88 13.75 -9.35
CA LEU A 53 -9.16 14.57 -8.17
C LEU A 53 -8.12 15.68 -7.98
N ASN A 54 -7.64 16.28 -9.07
CA ASN A 54 -6.56 17.27 -9.03
C ASN A 54 -5.33 16.77 -8.27
N ASN A 55 -4.93 15.54 -8.53
CA ASN A 55 -3.80 14.88 -7.86
C ASN A 55 -3.92 14.81 -6.33
N LYS A 56 -5.14 14.77 -5.80
CA LYS A 56 -5.39 14.58 -4.37
C LYS A 56 -4.92 13.20 -3.89
N LYS A 57 -4.18 13.20 -2.76
CA LYS A 57 -3.81 12.01 -1.99
C LYS A 57 -5.04 11.51 -1.21
N VAL A 58 -5.30 10.20 -1.31
CA VAL A 58 -6.45 9.55 -0.67
C VAL A 58 -5.97 8.30 0.04
N LEU A 59 -6.32 8.17 1.32
CA LEU A 59 -6.10 6.94 2.07
C LEU A 59 -7.11 5.88 1.65
N LYS A 60 -6.62 4.66 1.45
CA LYS A 60 -7.43 3.49 1.16
C LYS A 60 -6.85 2.23 1.78
N ALA A 61 -7.69 1.22 1.94
CA ALA A 61 -7.25 -0.15 2.19
C ALA A 61 -8.16 -1.14 1.48
N GLY A 62 -7.70 -2.38 1.33
CA GLY A 62 -8.46 -3.46 0.73
C GLY A 62 -8.53 -4.69 1.62
N ILE A 63 -9.67 -5.37 1.60
CA ILE A 63 -9.88 -6.71 2.20
C ILE A 63 -10.36 -7.67 1.12
N SER A 64 -9.94 -8.93 1.14
CA SER A 64 -10.47 -9.91 0.19
C SER A 64 -11.96 -10.14 0.45
N ILE A 65 -12.75 -10.25 -0.61
CA ILE A 65 -14.21 -10.43 -0.49
C ILE A 65 -14.55 -11.70 0.32
N PRO A 66 -13.88 -12.85 0.12
CA PRO A 66 -14.14 -14.04 0.95
C PRO A 66 -13.89 -13.80 2.44
N LYS A 67 -12.82 -13.05 2.79
CA LYS A 67 -12.54 -12.71 4.19
C LYS A 67 -13.58 -11.76 4.76
N LEU A 68 -13.99 -10.75 3.98
CA LEU A 68 -15.05 -9.83 4.40
C LEU A 68 -16.35 -10.58 4.69
N ILE A 69 -16.78 -11.45 3.77
CA ILE A 69 -17.98 -12.28 3.92
C ILE A 69 -17.83 -13.21 5.12
N GLY A 70 -16.68 -13.88 5.29
CA GLY A 70 -16.46 -14.77 6.43
C GLY A 70 -16.50 -14.07 7.80
N LEU A 71 -16.16 -12.77 7.87
CA LEU A 71 -16.17 -12.01 9.12
C LEU A 71 -17.56 -11.49 9.50
N PHE A 72 -18.39 -11.15 8.51
CA PHE A 72 -19.63 -10.39 8.76
C PHE A 72 -20.89 -11.03 8.20
N SER A 73 -20.78 -12.06 7.36
CA SER A 73 -21.85 -12.86 6.73
C SER A 73 -23.19 -12.11 6.65
N ASP A 74 -24.10 -12.40 7.57
CA ASP A 74 -25.51 -11.99 7.55
C ASP A 74 -25.71 -10.50 7.85
N GLN A 75 -24.67 -9.82 8.33
CA GLN A 75 -24.68 -8.38 8.60
C GLN A 75 -24.29 -7.55 7.36
N LEU A 76 -23.65 -8.18 6.36
CA LEU A 76 -23.30 -7.47 5.13
C LEU A 76 -24.51 -7.35 4.23
N ILE A 77 -24.79 -6.11 3.84
CA ILE A 77 -25.84 -5.79 2.88
C ILE A 77 -25.17 -5.69 1.50
N PRO A 78 -25.40 -6.65 0.59
CA PRO A 78 -24.84 -6.58 -0.75
C PRO A 78 -25.46 -5.42 -1.54
N GLN A 79 -24.62 -4.74 -2.31
CA GLN A 79 -24.98 -3.62 -3.18
C GLN A 79 -24.38 -3.83 -4.56
N SER A 80 -24.93 -3.17 -5.59
CA SER A 80 -24.40 -3.26 -6.96
C SER A 80 -22.92 -2.83 -7.06
N TYR A 81 -22.44 -2.00 -6.14
CA TYR A 81 -21.07 -1.53 -6.06
C TYR A 81 -20.20 -2.23 -5.01
N GLY A 82 -20.72 -3.20 -4.25
CA GLY A 82 -19.98 -3.89 -3.20
C GLY A 82 -20.84 -4.28 -2.01
N TYR A 83 -20.46 -3.85 -0.81
CA TYR A 83 -21.12 -4.24 0.44
C TYR A 83 -21.23 -3.06 1.40
N GLN A 84 -22.24 -3.10 2.25
CA GLN A 84 -22.41 -2.18 3.37
C GLN A 84 -22.49 -2.96 4.68
N LEU A 85 -21.98 -2.37 5.74
CA LEU A 85 -22.25 -2.79 7.11
C LEU A 85 -22.87 -1.60 7.84
N LYS A 86 -24.08 -1.75 8.37
CA LYS A 86 -24.77 -0.67 9.10
C LYS A 86 -23.95 -0.24 10.31
N TRP A 87 -23.88 1.06 10.52
CA TRP A 87 -23.15 1.67 11.63
C TRP A 87 -24.05 2.67 12.36
N ASN A 88 -24.43 2.32 13.59
CA ASN A 88 -25.42 3.10 14.35
C ASN A 88 -24.77 4.09 15.33
N LEU A 89 -23.43 4.13 15.42
CA LEU A 89 -22.73 4.98 16.39
C LEU A 89 -22.23 6.26 15.74
N GLN A 90 -22.27 7.36 16.47
CA GLN A 90 -21.71 8.61 15.99
C GLN A 90 -20.19 8.51 15.82
N VAL A 91 -19.69 9.20 14.80
CA VAL A 91 -18.26 9.29 14.50
C VAL A 91 -17.70 10.55 15.16
N ASP A 92 -16.72 10.37 16.03
CA ASP A 92 -15.93 11.46 16.59
C ASP A 92 -15.02 12.04 15.51
N LEU A 93 -15.45 13.17 14.94
CA LEU A 93 -14.76 13.82 13.83
C LEU A 93 -13.34 14.26 14.20
N THR A 94 -13.12 14.68 15.45
CA THR A 94 -11.80 15.09 15.94
C THR A 94 -10.84 13.91 15.95
N LYS A 95 -11.29 12.75 16.43
CA LYS A 95 -10.49 11.51 16.40
C LYS A 95 -10.24 11.03 14.97
N PHE A 96 -11.23 11.12 14.09
CA PHE A 96 -11.07 10.79 12.68
C PHE A 96 -9.98 11.64 12.01
N ILE A 97 -10.04 12.98 12.17
CA ILE A 97 -9.05 13.91 11.59
C ILE A 97 -7.66 13.62 12.15
N LYS A 98 -7.54 13.39 13.47
CA LYS A 98 -6.25 13.05 14.10
C LYS A 98 -5.69 11.75 13.54
N TRP A 99 -6.51 10.71 13.45
CA TRP A 99 -6.11 9.43 12.87
C TRP A 99 -5.66 9.59 11.41
N GLN A 100 -6.42 10.33 10.60
CA GLN A 100 -6.10 10.55 9.18
C GLN A 100 -4.74 11.24 9.00
N LYS A 101 -4.46 12.28 9.80
CA LYS A 101 -3.15 12.97 9.78
C LYS A 101 -2.01 12.00 10.12
N LEU A 102 -2.17 11.19 11.17
CA LEU A 102 -1.17 10.20 11.57
C LEU A 102 -0.88 9.18 10.47
N GLN A 103 -1.90 8.69 9.77
CA GLN A 103 -1.73 7.76 8.65
C GLN A 103 -0.95 8.40 7.50
N PHE A 104 -1.26 9.64 7.12
CA PHE A 104 -0.49 10.34 6.09
C PHE A 104 0.98 10.52 6.49
N THR A 105 1.24 11.00 7.71
CA THR A 105 2.62 11.18 8.21
C THR A 105 3.40 9.87 8.23
N ALA A 106 2.78 8.77 8.71
CA ALA A 106 3.43 7.47 8.75
C ALA A 106 3.78 6.95 7.34
N ILE A 107 2.89 7.14 6.37
CA ILE A 107 3.14 6.74 4.98
C ILE A 107 4.26 7.57 4.35
N GLU A 108 4.26 8.89 4.57
CA GLU A 108 5.32 9.77 4.05
C GLU A 108 6.69 9.43 4.64
N GLN A 109 6.76 9.10 5.93
CA GLN A 109 8.00 8.65 6.56
C GLN A 109 8.51 7.33 5.96
N LEU A 110 7.62 6.36 5.72
CA LEU A 110 7.99 5.09 5.07
C LEU A 110 8.51 5.30 3.65
N GLU A 111 7.88 6.21 2.89
CA GLU A 111 8.34 6.59 1.55
C GLU A 111 9.74 7.21 1.60
N MET A 112 10.01 8.14 2.53
CA MET A 112 11.34 8.76 2.70
C MET A 112 12.44 7.74 3.04
N VAL A 113 12.15 6.79 3.94
CA VAL A 113 13.10 5.73 4.31
C VAL A 113 13.42 4.85 3.09
N SER A 114 12.40 4.49 2.30
CA SER A 114 12.57 3.64 1.11
C SER A 114 13.41 4.28 0.00
N VAL A 115 13.35 5.61 -0.14
CA VAL A 115 14.16 6.37 -1.11
C VAL A 115 15.63 6.40 -0.66
N ASN A 116 15.88 6.62 0.63
CA ASN A 116 17.24 6.69 1.17
C ASN A 116 17.97 5.34 1.16
N SER A 117 17.25 4.22 1.28
CA SER A 117 17.83 2.88 1.18
C SER A 117 18.25 2.45 -0.23
N ASN A 118 17.84 3.16 -1.28
CA ASN A 118 18.17 2.84 -2.67
C ASN A 118 19.41 3.56 -3.20
N ILE A 119 20.11 4.35 -2.37
CA ILE A 119 21.42 4.92 -2.72
C ILE A 119 22.49 3.87 -2.39
N ALA A 120 22.58 2.83 -3.23
CA ALA A 120 23.70 1.91 -3.21
C ALA A 120 24.94 2.61 -3.83
N TYR A 121 26.06 2.53 -3.10
CA TYR A 121 27.36 3.10 -3.43
C TYR A 121 27.78 2.90 -4.90
N PRO A 122 28.41 3.91 -5.55
CA PRO A 122 29.00 3.70 -6.86
C PRO A 122 30.09 2.64 -6.75
N THR A 123 29.95 1.59 -7.55
CA THR A 123 30.97 0.55 -7.73
C THR A 123 32.23 1.25 -8.26
N SER A 124 33.29 1.30 -7.45
CA SER A 124 34.57 1.83 -7.91
C SER A 124 35.17 0.85 -8.92
N ASN A 125 35.15 1.24 -10.19
CA ASN A 125 36.00 0.65 -11.22
C ASN A 125 37.46 0.98 -10.89
N HIS A 126 38.13 0.11 -10.12
CA HIS A 126 39.57 0.23 -9.94
C HIS A 126 40.29 -0.59 -11.02
N LEU A 127 40.43 0.01 -12.22
CA LEU A 127 41.55 -0.32 -13.11
C LEU A 127 42.84 0.04 -12.36
N SER A 128 43.63 -0.96 -11.98
CA SER A 128 45.02 -0.76 -11.55
C SER A 128 45.96 -1.32 -12.61
N THR A 129 46.45 -0.43 -13.46
CA THR A 129 47.64 -0.61 -14.29
C THR A 129 48.91 -0.63 -13.43
N ARG A 130 49.74 -1.67 -13.54
CA ARG A 130 51.20 -1.70 -13.28
C ARG A 130 51.72 -3.08 -13.75
N LYS A 131 52.33 -3.16 -14.95
CA LYS A 131 53.75 -2.97 -15.31
C LYS A 131 54.66 -4.16 -14.95
N ASP A 132 55.22 -4.73 -16.02
CA ASP A 132 56.57 -5.28 -16.21
C ASP A 132 57.08 -6.37 -15.26
N GLU A 133 57.35 -7.56 -15.81
CA GLU A 133 58.72 -8.09 -15.85
C GLU A 133 58.85 -9.28 -16.83
N ALA A 134 59.97 -9.29 -17.53
CA ALA A 134 60.34 -10.21 -18.58
C ALA A 134 61.06 -11.47 -18.04
N HIS A 135 61.35 -12.38 -18.97
CA HIS A 135 62.16 -13.61 -18.89
C HIS A 135 61.40 -14.88 -18.47
N LEU A 136 61.68 -16.09 -18.96
CA LEU A 136 62.28 -16.70 -20.16
C LEU A 136 62.22 -18.21 -19.82
N VAL A 137 62.14 -19.13 -20.80
CA VAL A 137 62.49 -20.58 -20.68
C VAL A 137 61.42 -21.44 -19.93
N THR A 138 60.90 -22.60 -20.36
CA THR A 138 61.23 -23.59 -21.41
C THR A 138 60.06 -24.53 -21.71
N ASN A 139 60.11 -25.08 -22.92
CA ASN A 139 59.48 -26.30 -23.43
C ASN A 139 59.23 -27.45 -22.44
N ALA A 140 58.10 -28.14 -22.59
CA ALA A 140 58.03 -29.61 -22.56
C ALA A 140 56.76 -30.15 -23.25
N LYS A 141 56.96 -30.84 -24.38
CA LYS A 141 56.06 -31.87 -24.94
C LYS A 141 55.75 -32.95 -23.89
N ARG A 142 54.50 -33.40 -23.79
CA ARG A 142 54.17 -34.84 -23.73
C ARG A 142 52.68 -35.13 -23.95
N ASN A 143 52.44 -36.01 -24.93
CA ASN A 143 51.18 -36.68 -25.25
C ASN A 143 50.63 -37.50 -24.08
N ARG A 144 49.30 -37.67 -24.06
CA ARG A 144 48.61 -38.99 -24.03
C ARG A 144 47.09 -38.79 -24.03
N ILE A 145 46.42 -39.23 -25.10
CA ILE A 145 45.39 -40.28 -25.04
C ILE A 145 45.72 -41.23 -26.17
#